data_AF-A0A3N5XUM7-F1
#
_entry.id   AF-A0A3N5XUM7-F1
#
_cell.length_a   1.000
_cell.length_b   1.000
_cell.length_c   1.000
_cell.angle_alpha   90.00
_cell.angle_beta   90.00
_cell.angle_gamma   90.00
#
_symmetry.space_group_name_H-M   'P 1'
#
loop_
_entity.id
_entity.type
_entity.pdbx_description
1 polymer ?
#
loop_
_entity_poly.entity_id
_entity_poly.type
_entity_poly.pdbx_seq_one_letter_code
_entity_poly.pdbx_strand_id
1 'polypeptide(L)'
;RALDPSIAVVAPAREWGMTRADEIEYAQARNIPVPVTKASPYSTDENLWGRSIECGVLENPWHEPPEDAFTLTRSGPHCPDLPAYLEVTFEEGVPTEVNGVPMPLTELIHSIATIAGVHGVGRIDMIENRLVGIKSREVYEAPAAVVLHAAHRELESLVMPKDLLRLKRQLAAHYADMVYNGLWFTPTREAIDAFVASTQSPVTGEVRLRLYKGQFAVVGRRSQFALYDHGLATYDAGDKFDHTAAVGFIKLWGLPVETVARRNAQCTMQNAECRTPDADRPTAVSAHAG
;
A
#
# COMPACT_ATOMS: atom_id res chain seq x y z
N ARG A 1 -18.01 -19.26 -10.66
CA ARG A 1 -17.56 -20.60 -11.12
C ARG A 1 -16.65 -21.31 -10.13
N ALA A 2 -15.72 -20.65 -9.43
CA ALA A 2 -14.85 -21.31 -8.45
C ALA A 2 -15.61 -21.98 -7.29
N LEU A 3 -16.67 -21.35 -6.79
CA LEU A 3 -17.52 -21.89 -5.71
C LEU A 3 -18.54 -22.93 -6.21
N ASP A 4 -19.18 -22.62 -7.34
CA ASP A 4 -20.10 -23.51 -8.01
C ASP A 4 -19.97 -23.28 -9.53
N PRO A 5 -19.46 -24.26 -10.29
CA PRO A 5 -19.30 -24.15 -11.74
C PRO A 5 -20.57 -24.50 -12.52
N SER A 6 -21.58 -25.08 -11.86
CA SER A 6 -22.85 -25.50 -12.47
C SER A 6 -23.82 -24.34 -12.69
N ILE A 7 -23.71 -23.29 -11.87
CA ILE A 7 -24.53 -22.09 -11.98
C ILE A 7 -24.18 -21.33 -13.27
N ALA A 8 -25.19 -21.09 -14.10
CA ALA A 8 -25.09 -20.20 -15.24
C ALA A 8 -25.06 -18.74 -14.77
N VAL A 9 -24.08 -17.97 -15.25
CA VAL A 9 -23.96 -16.53 -14.95
C VAL A 9 -24.55 -15.75 -16.11
N VAL A 10 -25.58 -14.95 -15.82
CA VAL A 10 -26.18 -14.00 -16.76
C VAL A 10 -25.77 -12.59 -16.34
N ALA A 11 -25.30 -11.76 -17.27
CA ALA A 11 -24.84 -10.40 -16.99
C ALA A 11 -25.60 -9.36 -17.85
N PRO A 12 -26.86 -9.02 -17.50
CA PRO A 12 -27.74 -8.19 -18.33
C PRO A 12 -27.13 -6.84 -18.72
N ALA A 13 -26.52 -6.12 -17.77
CA ALA A 13 -25.90 -4.82 -18.03
C ALA A 13 -24.77 -4.89 -19.08
N ARG A 14 -24.04 -6.02 -19.15
CA ARG A 14 -23.01 -6.26 -20.17
C ARG A 14 -23.61 -6.68 -21.51
N GLU A 15 -24.69 -7.44 -21.48
CA GLU A 15 -25.27 -8.11 -22.66
C GLU A 15 -26.28 -7.24 -23.40
N TRP A 16 -26.98 -6.35 -22.70
CA TRP A 16 -28.06 -5.54 -23.28
C TRP A 16 -27.57 -4.26 -23.95
N GLY A 17 -26.34 -3.81 -23.65
CA GLY A 17 -25.72 -2.63 -24.27
C GLY A 17 -26.50 -1.33 -24.03
N MET A 18 -27.33 -1.29 -22.99
CA MET A 18 -28.11 -0.11 -22.61
C MET A 18 -27.19 0.93 -21.97
N THR A 19 -27.34 2.19 -22.37
CA THR A 19 -26.78 3.31 -21.63
C THR A 19 -27.64 3.60 -20.40
N ARG A 20 -27.11 4.36 -19.43
CA ARG A 20 -27.91 4.84 -18.28
C ARG A 20 -29.20 5.56 -18.70
N ALA A 21 -29.17 6.28 -19.82
CA ALA A 21 -30.36 6.94 -20.36
C ALA A 21 -31.40 5.91 -20.84
N ASP A 22 -30.96 4.87 -21.55
CA ASP A 22 -31.81 3.77 -22.01
C ASP A 22 -32.40 3.00 -20.82
N GLU A 23 -31.63 2.78 -19.75
CA GLU A 23 -32.10 2.13 -18.52
C GLU A 23 -33.21 2.93 -17.83
N ILE A 24 -33.07 4.26 -17.77
CA ILE A 24 -34.07 5.17 -17.20
C ILE A 24 -35.36 5.14 -18.03
N GLU A 25 -35.24 5.23 -19.35
CA GLU A 25 -36.40 5.17 -20.26
C GLU A 25 -37.09 3.80 -20.16
N TYR A 26 -36.32 2.71 -20.14
CA TYR A 26 -36.82 1.34 -19.95
C TYR A 26 -37.62 1.20 -18.66
N ALA A 27 -37.12 1.78 -17.56
CA ALA A 27 -37.79 1.78 -16.27
C ALA A 27 -39.08 2.62 -16.29
N GLN A 28 -39.04 3.82 -16.88
CA GLN A 28 -40.22 4.69 -17.03
C GLN A 28 -41.32 4.04 -17.88
N ALA A 29 -40.97 3.46 -19.03
CA ALA A 29 -41.90 2.77 -19.91
C ALA A 29 -42.62 1.58 -19.24
N ARG A 30 -42.03 1.04 -18.15
CA ARG A 30 -42.57 -0.08 -17.36
C ARG A 30 -43.11 0.33 -16.00
N ASN A 31 -43.20 1.63 -15.71
CA ASN A 31 -43.62 2.15 -14.41
C ASN A 31 -42.81 1.59 -13.24
N ILE A 32 -41.52 1.30 -13.45
CA ILE A 32 -40.61 0.88 -12.38
C ILE A 32 -40.20 2.14 -11.60
N PRO A 33 -40.51 2.24 -10.30
CA PRO A 33 -40.12 3.40 -9.51
C PRO A 33 -38.62 3.36 -9.26
N VAL A 34 -37.88 4.20 -9.99
CA VAL A 34 -36.46 4.45 -9.75
C VAL A 34 -36.31 5.86 -9.17
N PRO A 35 -35.54 6.06 -8.10
CA PRO A 35 -35.19 7.38 -7.60
C PRO A 35 -34.19 8.03 -8.57
N VAL A 36 -34.69 8.47 -9.73
CA VAL A 36 -33.87 9.14 -10.76
C VAL A 36 -33.78 10.62 -10.41
N THR A 37 -33.02 10.98 -9.39
CA THR A 37 -32.64 12.38 -9.22
C THR A 37 -31.38 12.62 -10.05
N LYS A 38 -31.40 13.68 -10.87
CA LYS A 38 -30.20 14.26 -11.54
C LYS A 38 -29.13 14.75 -10.53
N ALA A 39 -29.31 14.51 -9.24
CA ALA A 39 -28.70 15.27 -8.16
C ALA A 39 -27.31 14.77 -7.73
N SER A 40 -26.94 13.53 -8.05
CA SER A 40 -25.58 13.05 -7.84
C SER A 40 -24.98 12.59 -9.17
N PRO A 41 -23.96 13.29 -9.70
CA PRO A 41 -23.29 12.90 -10.93
C PRO A 41 -22.33 11.72 -10.73
N TYR A 42 -22.18 11.23 -9.50
CA TYR A 42 -21.21 10.21 -9.12
C TYR A 42 -21.82 8.81 -9.16
N SER A 43 -21.02 7.83 -9.57
CA SER A 43 -21.25 6.42 -9.28
C SER A 43 -20.49 6.08 -8.00
N THR A 44 -21.14 5.44 -7.04
CA THR A 44 -20.56 5.20 -5.72
C THR A 44 -20.86 3.78 -5.25
N ASP A 45 -19.86 3.12 -4.70
CA ASP A 45 -20.01 1.87 -3.95
C ASP A 45 -19.52 2.11 -2.52
N GLU A 46 -20.30 1.69 -1.52
CA GLU A 46 -20.00 1.91 -0.11
C GLU A 46 -20.25 0.64 0.70
N ASN A 47 -19.30 0.30 1.55
CA ASN A 47 -19.40 -0.77 2.53
C ASN A 47 -18.66 -0.39 3.82
N LEU A 48 -18.60 -1.31 4.79
CA LEU A 48 -17.95 -1.07 6.08
C LEU A 48 -16.48 -0.62 5.98
N TRP A 49 -15.77 -1.06 4.93
CA TRP A 49 -14.33 -0.81 4.78
C TRP A 49 -14.01 0.55 4.14
N GLY A 50 -14.94 1.08 3.35
CA GLY A 50 -14.78 2.36 2.68
C GLY A 50 -15.78 2.57 1.56
N ARG A 51 -15.51 3.61 0.79
CA ARG A 51 -16.35 4.09 -0.30
C ARG A 51 -15.51 4.41 -1.53
N SER A 52 -15.96 3.99 -2.71
CA SER A 52 -15.42 4.41 -4.01
C SER A 52 -16.35 5.41 -4.69
N ILE A 53 -15.77 6.29 -5.48
CA ILE A 53 -16.44 7.42 -6.13
C ILE A 53 -15.83 7.61 -7.52
N GLU A 54 -16.66 7.46 -8.54
CA GLU A 54 -16.26 7.59 -9.94
C GLU A 54 -17.30 8.36 -10.78
N CYS A 55 -17.02 8.47 -12.08
CA CYS A 55 -17.84 9.14 -13.10
C CYS A 55 -17.96 10.67 -12.97
N GLY A 56 -18.55 11.25 -14.01
CA GLY A 56 -18.85 12.68 -14.06
C GLY A 56 -17.58 13.53 -14.13
N VAL A 57 -17.51 14.57 -13.30
CA VAL A 57 -16.39 15.53 -13.30
C VAL A 57 -15.04 14.88 -12.94
N LEU A 58 -15.07 13.74 -12.23
CA LEU A 58 -13.87 13.01 -11.78
C LEU A 58 -13.14 12.30 -12.93
N GLU A 59 -13.81 12.03 -14.05
CA GLU A 59 -13.19 11.37 -15.21
C GLU A 59 -12.06 12.20 -15.84
N ASN A 60 -12.09 13.53 -15.68
CA ASN A 60 -10.98 14.39 -16.06
C ASN A 60 -9.97 14.45 -14.90
N PRO A 61 -8.76 13.88 -15.04
CA PRO A 61 -7.75 13.89 -13.98
C PRO A 61 -7.20 15.28 -13.65
N TRP A 62 -7.54 16.30 -14.46
CA TRP A 62 -7.18 17.69 -14.18
C TRP A 62 -8.20 18.42 -13.28
N HIS A 63 -9.36 17.83 -13.02
CA HIS A 63 -10.36 18.39 -12.12
C HIS A 63 -10.15 17.90 -10.69
N GLU A 64 -10.08 18.83 -9.75
CA GLU A 64 -10.10 18.52 -8.32
C GLU A 64 -11.42 17.82 -7.95
N PRO A 65 -11.40 16.77 -7.11
CA PRO A 65 -12.62 16.15 -6.62
C PRO A 65 -13.48 17.17 -5.86
N PRO A 66 -14.74 17.41 -6.27
CA PRO A 66 -15.60 18.35 -5.56
C PRO A 66 -15.91 17.88 -4.14
N GLU A 67 -16.17 18.83 -3.22
CA GLU A 67 -16.38 18.48 -1.81
C GLU A 67 -17.65 17.63 -1.58
N ASP A 68 -18.69 17.82 -2.41
CA ASP A 68 -19.92 17.03 -2.35
C ASP A 68 -19.74 15.56 -2.80
N ALA A 69 -18.56 15.23 -3.34
CA ALA A 69 -18.18 13.85 -3.61
C ALA A 69 -17.92 13.08 -2.32
N PHE A 70 -17.50 13.72 -1.22
CA PHE A 70 -17.08 13.08 0.02
C PHE A 70 -18.20 13.06 1.07
N THR A 71 -18.48 11.88 1.63
CA THR A 71 -19.55 11.68 2.64
C THR A 71 -19.05 11.10 3.96
N LEU A 72 -17.95 10.36 3.94
CA LEU A 72 -17.37 9.72 5.12
C LEU A 72 -16.34 10.60 5.84
N THR A 73 -15.75 11.56 5.13
CA THR A 73 -14.62 12.37 5.60
C THR A 73 -14.87 13.87 5.47
N ARG A 74 -14.40 14.66 6.44
CA ARG A 74 -14.48 16.13 6.39
C ARG A 74 -13.31 16.74 5.62
N SER A 75 -13.56 17.84 4.92
CA SER A 75 -12.47 18.67 4.37
C SER A 75 -11.69 19.38 5.48
N GLY A 76 -10.45 19.76 5.18
CA GLY A 76 -9.53 20.42 6.12
C GLY A 76 -10.14 21.60 6.89
N PRO A 77 -10.85 22.56 6.24
CA PRO A 77 -11.49 23.68 6.93
C PRO A 77 -12.61 23.28 7.90
N HIS A 78 -13.22 22.10 7.72
CA HIS A 78 -14.31 21.59 8.57
C HIS A 78 -13.85 20.53 9.59
N CYS A 79 -12.56 20.19 9.58
CA CYS A 79 -11.94 19.33 10.58
C CYS A 79 -11.73 20.11 11.90
N PRO A 80 -11.74 19.43 13.06
CA PRO A 80 -11.38 20.05 14.34
C PRO A 80 -9.98 20.67 14.33
N ASP A 81 -9.81 21.77 15.09
CA ASP A 81 -8.51 22.45 15.28
C ASP A 81 -7.59 21.73 16.27
N LEU A 82 -8.12 20.83 17.09
CA LEU A 82 -7.33 19.99 17.98
C LEU A 82 -7.09 18.62 17.33
N PRO A 83 -5.90 18.03 17.47
CA PRO A 83 -5.66 16.66 17.01
C PRO A 83 -6.38 15.64 17.89
N ALA A 84 -6.83 14.53 17.29
CA ALA A 84 -7.25 13.35 18.02
C ALA A 84 -6.08 12.38 18.21
N TYR A 85 -6.09 11.67 19.34
CA TYR A 85 -5.22 10.52 19.57
C TYR A 85 -6.07 9.26 19.57
N LEU A 86 -5.54 8.23 18.91
CA LEU A 86 -6.18 6.93 18.76
C LEU A 86 -5.16 5.87 19.13
N GLU A 87 -5.45 5.07 20.15
CA GLU A 87 -4.68 3.88 20.53
C GLU A 87 -5.43 2.66 20.01
N VAL A 88 -4.78 1.84 19.18
CA VAL A 88 -5.35 0.59 18.66
C VAL A 88 -4.59 -0.58 19.25
N THR A 89 -5.30 -1.45 19.98
CA THR A 89 -4.77 -2.69 20.54
C THR A 89 -4.97 -3.83 19.54
N PHE A 90 -3.94 -4.64 19.36
CA PHE A 90 -3.96 -5.85 18.55
C PHE A 90 -3.64 -7.08 19.39
N GLU A 91 -4.27 -8.19 19.05
CA GLU A 91 -3.98 -9.53 19.53
C GLU A 91 -3.82 -10.45 18.32
N GLU A 92 -2.65 -11.09 18.20
CA GLU A 92 -2.29 -11.97 17.08
C GLU A 92 -2.62 -11.37 15.70
N GLY A 93 -2.34 -10.07 15.52
CA GLY A 93 -2.57 -9.33 14.28
C GLY A 93 -3.99 -8.81 14.08
N VAL A 94 -4.94 -9.14 14.96
CA VAL A 94 -6.34 -8.71 14.89
C VAL A 94 -6.57 -7.52 15.83
N PRO A 95 -7.18 -6.40 15.38
CA PRO A 95 -7.49 -5.30 16.27
C PRO A 95 -8.64 -5.68 17.21
N THR A 96 -8.48 -5.43 18.51
CA THR A 96 -9.41 -5.86 19.57
C THR A 96 -9.96 -4.69 20.40
N GLU A 97 -9.22 -3.58 20.50
CA GLU A 97 -9.62 -2.43 21.31
C GLU A 97 -9.25 -1.10 20.64
N VAL A 98 -10.01 -0.06 21.00
CA VAL A 98 -9.71 1.33 20.64
C VAL A 98 -9.74 2.18 21.91
N ASN A 99 -8.65 2.91 22.18
CA ASN A 99 -8.47 3.73 23.38
C ASN A 99 -8.73 2.96 24.68
N GLY A 100 -8.29 1.70 24.74
CA GLY A 100 -8.48 0.80 25.89
C GLY A 100 -9.90 0.28 26.09
N VAL A 101 -10.80 0.48 25.11
CA VAL A 101 -12.17 -0.04 25.13
C VAL A 101 -12.26 -1.24 24.19
N PRO A 102 -12.51 -2.46 24.69
CA PRO A 102 -12.75 -3.63 23.85
C PRO A 102 -14.05 -3.49 23.07
N MET A 103 -14.02 -3.85 21.78
CA MET A 103 -15.19 -3.76 20.90
C MET A 103 -15.19 -4.91 19.89
N PRO A 104 -16.36 -5.41 19.45
CA PRO A 104 -16.44 -6.29 18.29
C PRO A 104 -15.83 -5.63 17.05
N LEU A 105 -15.21 -6.43 16.17
CA LEU A 105 -14.45 -5.94 15.02
C LEU A 105 -15.24 -4.93 14.15
N THR A 106 -16.53 -5.18 13.92
CA THR A 106 -17.37 -4.29 13.11
C THR A 106 -17.59 -2.93 13.78
N GLU A 107 -17.80 -2.91 15.10
CA GLU A 107 -17.95 -1.69 15.88
C GLU A 107 -16.62 -0.93 15.99
N LEU A 108 -15.51 -1.67 16.13
CA LEU A 108 -14.17 -1.14 16.12
C LEU A 108 -13.87 -0.40 14.80
N ILE A 109 -14.13 -1.04 13.66
CA ILE A 109 -13.94 -0.42 12.34
C ILE A 109 -14.81 0.84 12.22
N HIS A 110 -16.08 0.78 12.61
CA HIS A 110 -16.98 1.94 12.56
C HIS A 110 -16.51 3.10 13.48
N SER A 111 -16.04 2.78 14.69
CA SER A 111 -15.51 3.74 15.65
C SER A 111 -14.29 4.47 15.10
N ILE A 112 -13.32 3.71 14.56
CA ILE A 112 -12.14 4.29 13.91
C ILE A 112 -12.55 5.11 12.68
N ALA A 113 -13.45 4.61 11.84
CA ALA A 113 -13.94 5.33 10.66
C ALA A 113 -14.54 6.68 11.04
N THR A 114 -15.33 6.73 12.10
CA THR A 114 -15.96 7.96 12.62
C THR A 114 -14.90 8.96 13.08
N ILE A 115 -13.97 8.52 13.94
CA ILE A 115 -12.91 9.41 14.48
C ILE A 115 -12.02 9.91 13.34
N ALA A 116 -11.53 9.01 12.49
CA ALA A 116 -10.66 9.36 11.38
C ALA A 116 -11.36 10.25 10.34
N GLY A 117 -12.61 9.95 10.00
CA GLY A 117 -13.43 10.72 9.06
C GLY A 117 -13.70 12.16 9.54
N VAL A 118 -13.97 12.37 10.83
CA VAL A 118 -14.11 13.71 11.43
C VAL A 118 -12.83 14.54 11.27
N HIS A 119 -11.66 13.90 11.32
CA HIS A 119 -10.36 14.55 11.07
C HIS A 119 -9.93 14.51 9.60
N GLY A 120 -10.81 14.14 8.67
CA GLY A 120 -10.58 14.16 7.22
C GLY A 120 -9.63 13.08 6.70
N VAL A 121 -9.25 12.11 7.54
CA VAL A 121 -8.30 11.06 7.19
C VAL A 121 -8.95 10.03 6.27
N GLY A 122 -8.22 9.58 5.25
CA GLY A 122 -8.62 8.46 4.39
C GLY A 122 -9.17 8.85 3.03
N ARG A 123 -9.07 10.11 2.61
CA ARG A 123 -9.29 10.51 1.21
C ARG A 123 -8.11 10.05 0.34
N ILE A 124 -8.40 9.35 -0.75
CA ILE A 124 -7.41 8.83 -1.70
C ILE A 124 -7.88 9.19 -3.11
N ASP A 125 -7.02 9.77 -3.94
CA ASP A 125 -7.28 10.06 -5.36
C ASP A 125 -6.17 9.39 -6.16
N MET A 126 -6.53 8.46 -7.05
CA MET A 126 -5.54 7.69 -7.79
C MET A 126 -5.94 7.40 -9.24
N ILE A 127 -4.92 7.25 -10.08
CA ILE A 127 -5.04 6.59 -11.37
C ILE A 127 -4.61 5.14 -11.21
N GLU A 128 -5.53 4.21 -11.40
CA GLU A 128 -5.28 2.77 -11.27
C GLU A 128 -5.27 2.05 -12.62
N ASN A 129 -4.72 0.83 -12.64
CA ASN A 129 -4.67 -0.01 -13.84
C ASN A 129 -5.68 -1.14 -13.67
N ARG A 130 -6.79 -1.07 -14.40
CA ARG A 130 -7.80 -2.12 -14.39
C ARG A 130 -7.26 -3.38 -15.07
N LEU A 131 -7.67 -4.54 -14.56
CA LEU A 131 -7.30 -5.85 -15.12
C LEU A 131 -7.62 -5.95 -16.63
N VAL A 132 -8.68 -5.27 -17.08
CA VAL A 132 -9.12 -5.24 -18.47
C VAL A 132 -8.25 -4.37 -19.40
N GLY A 133 -7.12 -3.84 -18.90
CA GLY A 133 -6.09 -3.19 -19.72
C GLY A 133 -6.23 -1.68 -19.89
N ILE A 134 -7.13 -1.02 -19.15
CA ILE A 134 -7.32 0.43 -19.19
C ILE A 134 -6.88 1.08 -17.86
N LYS A 135 -6.62 2.38 -17.92
CA LYS A 135 -6.49 3.21 -16.72
C LYS A 135 -7.83 3.83 -16.36
N SER A 136 -8.15 3.91 -15.09
CA SER A 136 -9.27 4.72 -14.58
C SER A 136 -8.78 5.63 -13.46
N ARG A 137 -9.49 6.75 -13.26
CA ARG A 137 -9.34 7.58 -12.08
C ARG A 137 -10.42 7.19 -11.08
N GLU A 138 -10.00 6.92 -9.85
CA GLU A 138 -10.88 6.55 -8.76
C GLU A 138 -10.57 7.42 -7.54
N VAL A 139 -11.63 7.91 -6.89
CA VAL A 139 -11.53 8.58 -5.60
C VAL A 139 -12.13 7.66 -4.54
N TYR A 140 -11.45 7.53 -3.40
CA TYR A 140 -11.86 6.68 -2.30
C TYR A 140 -11.91 7.42 -0.96
N GLU A 141 -12.82 6.98 -0.10
CA GLU A 141 -12.84 7.29 1.33
C GLU A 141 -12.69 6.00 2.12
N ALA A 142 -11.55 5.83 2.80
CA ALA A 142 -11.23 4.61 3.54
C ALA A 142 -10.65 4.93 4.95
N PRO A 143 -11.38 5.70 5.79
CA PRO A 143 -10.84 6.28 7.04
C PRO A 143 -10.31 5.23 8.02
N ALA A 144 -11.07 4.15 8.28
CA ALA A 144 -10.62 3.08 9.16
C ALA A 144 -9.51 2.24 8.52
N ALA A 145 -9.64 1.92 7.23
CA ALA A 145 -8.70 1.06 6.53
C ALA A 145 -7.27 1.62 6.55
N VAL A 146 -7.09 2.92 6.24
CA VAL A 146 -5.75 3.53 6.21
C VAL A 146 -5.11 3.59 7.60
N VAL A 147 -5.92 3.84 8.63
CA VAL A 147 -5.47 3.91 10.02
C VAL A 147 -5.08 2.52 10.52
N LEU A 148 -5.94 1.52 10.33
CA LEU A 148 -5.67 0.14 10.73
C LEU A 148 -4.46 -0.43 9.98
N HIS A 149 -4.35 -0.19 8.68
CA HIS A 149 -3.21 -0.63 7.88
C HIS A 149 -1.89 -0.05 8.38
N ALA A 150 -1.87 1.26 8.69
CA ALA A 150 -0.68 1.89 9.24
C ALA A 150 -0.35 1.38 10.65
N ALA A 151 -1.36 1.27 11.52
CA ALA A 151 -1.17 0.78 12.88
C ALA A 151 -0.61 -0.65 12.90
N HIS A 152 -1.21 -1.55 12.13
CA HIS A 152 -0.78 -2.94 12.00
C HIS A 152 0.66 -3.04 11.50
N ARG A 153 1.00 -2.33 10.41
CA ARG A 153 2.37 -2.33 9.84
C ARG A 153 3.43 -1.84 10.82
N GLU A 154 3.10 -0.84 11.63
CA GLU A 154 4.01 -0.30 12.63
C GLU A 154 4.20 -1.30 13.78
N LEU A 155 3.16 -2.01 14.20
CA LEU A 155 3.30 -3.08 15.18
C LEU A 155 4.17 -4.22 14.63
N GLU A 156 3.95 -4.65 13.38
CA GLU A 156 4.79 -5.67 12.73
C GLU A 156 6.26 -5.25 12.71
N SER A 157 6.55 -3.98 12.43
CA SER A 157 7.92 -3.46 12.43
C SER A 157 8.62 -3.56 13.78
N LEU A 158 7.85 -3.55 14.88
CA LEU A 158 8.36 -3.62 16.24
C LEU A 158 8.65 -5.07 16.67
N VAL A 159 7.87 -6.03 16.18
CA VAL A 159 7.85 -7.41 16.69
C VAL A 159 8.39 -8.45 15.71
N MET A 160 8.58 -8.10 14.43
CA MET A 160 9.08 -9.02 13.41
C MET A 160 10.57 -8.82 13.08
N PRO A 161 11.32 -9.91 12.86
CA PRO A 161 12.68 -9.83 12.31
C PRO A 161 12.72 -9.16 10.93
N LYS A 162 13.85 -8.51 10.64
CA LYS A 162 14.06 -7.70 9.44
C LYS A 162 13.84 -8.46 8.12
N ASP A 163 14.34 -9.69 8.04
CA ASP A 163 14.24 -10.56 6.87
C ASP A 163 12.81 -11.05 6.66
N LEU A 164 12.12 -11.50 7.72
CA LEU A 164 10.72 -11.87 7.67
C LEU A 164 9.83 -10.71 7.21
N LEU A 165 10.03 -9.51 7.77
CA LEU A 165 9.28 -8.32 7.39
C LEU A 165 9.47 -7.96 5.90
N ARG A 166 10.69 -8.15 5.37
CA ARG A 166 10.99 -7.91 3.94
C ARG A 166 10.26 -8.91 3.03
N LEU A 167 10.29 -10.19 3.38
CA LEU A 167 9.57 -11.24 2.62
C LEU A 167 8.06 -10.99 2.67
N LYS A 168 7.51 -10.71 3.87
CA LYS A 168 6.09 -10.45 4.05
C LYS A 168 5.60 -9.27 3.20
N ARG A 169 6.39 -8.21 3.05
CA ARG A 169 6.03 -7.07 2.18
C ARG A 169 5.85 -7.46 0.71
N GLN A 170 6.69 -8.37 0.20
CA GLN A 170 6.57 -8.87 -1.18
C GLN A 170 5.30 -9.71 -1.34
N LEU A 171 5.04 -10.60 -0.38
CA LEU A 171 3.85 -11.44 -0.39
C LEU A 171 2.57 -10.62 -0.21
N ALA A 172 2.58 -9.58 0.62
CA ALA A 172 1.45 -8.67 0.81
C ALA A 172 1.08 -7.91 -0.47
N ALA A 173 2.09 -7.45 -1.23
CA ALA A 173 1.85 -6.83 -2.53
C ALA A 173 1.22 -7.82 -3.52
N HIS A 174 1.77 -9.04 -3.61
CA HIS A 174 1.20 -10.08 -4.47
C HIS A 174 -0.23 -10.47 -4.05
N TYR A 175 -0.50 -10.52 -2.74
CA TYR A 175 -1.83 -10.76 -2.20
C TYR A 175 -2.83 -9.69 -2.65
N ALA A 176 -2.46 -8.41 -2.52
CA ALA A 176 -3.30 -7.30 -2.97
C ALA A 176 -3.61 -7.38 -4.48
N ASP A 177 -2.61 -7.68 -5.31
CA ASP A 177 -2.79 -7.86 -6.76
C ASP A 177 -3.75 -9.00 -7.09
N MET A 178 -3.65 -10.14 -6.40
CA MET A 178 -4.57 -11.26 -6.61
C MET A 178 -6.01 -10.89 -6.24
N VAL A 179 -6.20 -10.21 -5.11
CA VAL A 179 -7.53 -9.78 -4.66
C VAL A 179 -8.13 -8.79 -5.68
N TYR A 180 -7.36 -7.79 -6.12
CA TYR A 180 -7.80 -6.84 -7.14
C TYR A 180 -8.19 -7.53 -8.46
N ASN A 181 -7.44 -8.56 -8.86
CA ASN A 181 -7.70 -9.33 -10.07
C ASN A 181 -8.84 -10.36 -9.94
N GLY A 182 -9.60 -10.36 -8.83
CA GLY A 182 -10.72 -11.28 -8.62
C GLY A 182 -10.30 -12.74 -8.33
N LEU A 183 -9.06 -12.95 -7.88
CA LEU A 183 -8.46 -14.27 -7.65
C LEU A 183 -8.56 -14.72 -6.18
N TRP A 184 -9.58 -14.26 -5.45
CA TRP A 184 -9.81 -14.60 -4.05
C TRP A 184 -9.88 -16.12 -3.82
N PHE A 185 -10.56 -16.87 -4.67
CA PHE A 185 -10.76 -18.32 -4.50
C PHE A 185 -9.63 -19.19 -5.09
N THR A 186 -8.40 -18.66 -5.17
CA THR A 186 -7.25 -19.41 -5.70
C THR A 186 -6.46 -20.11 -4.59
N PRO A 187 -5.89 -21.30 -4.86
CA PRO A 187 -4.99 -21.98 -3.91
C PRO A 187 -3.75 -21.16 -3.55
N THR A 188 -3.28 -20.30 -4.47
CA THR A 188 -2.16 -19.38 -4.20
C THR A 188 -2.49 -18.43 -3.06
N ARG A 189 -3.71 -17.87 -3.01
CA ARG A 189 -4.17 -17.02 -1.90
C ARG A 189 -4.18 -17.78 -0.58
N GLU A 190 -4.68 -19.02 -0.57
CA GLU A 190 -4.69 -19.88 0.63
C GLU A 190 -3.29 -20.18 1.16
N ALA A 191 -2.33 -20.43 0.27
CA ALA A 191 -0.94 -20.64 0.66
C ALA A 191 -0.32 -19.38 1.31
N ILE A 192 -0.66 -18.20 0.80
CA ILE A 192 -0.21 -16.93 1.42
C ILE A 192 -0.94 -16.68 2.74
N ASP A 193 -2.23 -17.01 2.86
CA ASP A 193 -2.95 -16.92 4.15
C ASP A 193 -2.27 -17.76 5.23
N ALA A 194 -1.87 -19.00 4.90
CA ALA A 194 -1.15 -19.87 5.82
C ALA A 194 0.20 -19.27 6.25
N PHE A 195 0.94 -18.67 5.31
CA PHE A 195 2.13 -17.91 5.64
C PHE A 195 1.80 -16.75 6.59
N VAL A 196 0.82 -15.91 6.25
CA VAL A 196 0.44 -14.76 7.07
C VAL A 196 0.06 -15.21 8.48
N ALA A 197 -0.82 -16.21 8.62
CA ALA A 197 -1.22 -16.77 9.92
C ALA A 197 -0.03 -17.17 10.79
N SER A 198 1.00 -17.81 10.20
CA SER A 198 2.21 -18.20 10.93
C SER A 198 3.04 -17.02 11.46
N THR A 199 2.86 -15.82 10.89
CA THR A 199 3.60 -14.62 11.28
C THR A 199 2.89 -13.77 12.32
N GLN A 200 1.57 -13.94 12.52
CA GLN A 200 0.78 -12.97 13.27
C GLN A 200 0.80 -13.14 14.79
N SER A 201 1.17 -14.32 15.32
CA SER A 201 1.23 -14.57 16.77
C SER A 201 1.96 -13.48 17.59
N PRO A 202 3.19 -13.04 17.23
CA PRO A 202 3.87 -11.96 17.98
C PRO A 202 3.29 -10.56 17.73
N VAL A 203 2.35 -10.38 16.80
CA VAL A 203 1.70 -9.09 16.45
C VAL A 203 0.62 -8.75 17.47
N THR A 204 1.04 -8.67 18.73
CA THR A 204 0.20 -8.36 19.89
C THR A 204 0.80 -7.15 20.62
N GLY A 205 0.01 -6.11 20.81
CA GLY A 205 0.48 -4.84 21.38
C GLY A 205 -0.40 -3.67 20.96
N GLU A 206 0.10 -2.45 21.17
CA GLU A 206 -0.67 -1.24 20.95
C GLU A 206 0.11 -0.22 20.13
N VAL A 207 -0.60 0.46 19.23
CA VAL A 207 -0.07 1.53 18.41
C VAL A 207 -0.90 2.79 18.59
N ARG A 208 -0.24 3.90 18.91
CA ARG A 208 -0.86 5.21 19.06
C ARG A 208 -0.66 6.06 17.81
N LEU A 209 -1.75 6.57 17.27
CA LEU A 209 -1.80 7.47 16.14
C LEU A 209 -2.31 8.85 16.56
N ARG A 210 -1.81 9.89 15.92
CA ARG A 210 -2.31 11.27 16.02
C ARG A 210 -2.95 11.63 14.69
N LEU A 211 -4.21 12.05 14.71
CA LEU A 211 -5.01 12.39 13.52
C LEU A 211 -5.28 13.90 13.51
N TYR A 212 -5.03 14.55 12.37
CA TYR A 212 -5.16 15.98 12.24
C TYR A 212 -5.32 16.41 10.77
N LYS A 213 -6.44 17.06 10.45
CA LYS A 213 -6.73 17.76 9.18
C LYS A 213 -6.24 17.01 7.93
N GLY A 214 -6.81 15.84 7.68
CA GLY A 214 -6.53 15.00 6.52
C GLY A 214 -5.35 14.04 6.69
N GLN A 215 -4.56 14.22 7.75
CA GLN A 215 -3.32 13.48 7.98
C GLN A 215 -3.38 12.67 9.26
N PHE A 216 -2.57 11.61 9.32
CA PHE A 216 -2.29 10.91 10.55
C PHE A 216 -0.79 10.61 10.65
N ALA A 217 -0.30 10.43 11.88
CA ALA A 217 1.06 10.02 12.15
C ALA A 217 1.09 9.00 13.29
N VAL A 218 1.91 7.97 13.18
CA VAL A 218 2.13 7.03 14.28
C VAL A 218 3.13 7.64 15.27
N VAL A 219 2.66 7.85 16.50
CA VAL A 219 3.36 8.60 17.56
C VAL A 219 3.79 7.73 18.74
N GLY A 220 3.41 6.44 18.77
CA GLY A 220 3.82 5.51 19.82
C GLY A 220 3.55 4.08 19.44
N ARG A 221 4.38 3.16 19.93
CA ARG A 221 4.19 1.71 19.81
C ARG A 221 4.62 1.05 21.12
N ARG A 222 3.95 -0.01 21.55
CA ARG A 222 4.38 -0.86 22.66
C ARG A 222 3.93 -2.30 22.44
N SER A 223 4.76 -3.25 22.84
CA SER A 223 4.45 -4.68 22.79
C SER A 223 5.34 -5.43 23.78
N GLN A 224 4.81 -6.49 24.38
CA GLN A 224 5.60 -7.44 25.17
C GLN A 224 6.51 -8.32 24.29
N PHE A 225 6.23 -8.39 22.98
CA PHE A 225 7.00 -9.13 21.99
C PHE A 225 7.94 -8.22 21.17
N ALA A 226 8.18 -6.99 21.62
CA ALA A 226 9.04 -6.05 20.93
C ALA A 226 10.46 -6.62 20.78
N LEU A 227 10.99 -6.59 19.56
CA LEU A 227 12.39 -6.91 19.25
C LEU A 227 13.30 -5.68 19.38
N TYR A 228 12.72 -4.51 19.62
CA TYR A 228 13.48 -3.31 19.96
C TYR A 228 14.04 -3.44 21.38
N ASP A 229 15.37 -3.55 21.47
CA ASP A 229 16.11 -3.49 22.73
C ASP A 229 16.78 -2.12 22.86
N HIS A 230 16.32 -1.31 23.82
CA HIS A 230 16.88 0.01 24.09
C HIS A 230 18.38 -0.06 24.43
N GLY A 231 18.83 -1.08 25.17
CA GLY A 231 20.23 -1.24 25.54
C GLY A 231 21.13 -1.51 24.34
N LEU A 232 20.64 -2.15 23.28
CA LEU A 232 21.40 -2.35 22.04
C LEU A 232 21.36 -1.14 21.10
N ALA A 233 20.47 -0.18 21.33
CA ALA A 233 20.22 0.94 20.41
C ALA A 233 20.69 2.30 20.96
N THR A 234 20.81 2.44 22.28
CA THR A 234 21.16 3.71 22.93
C THR A 234 22.65 4.03 22.80
N TYR A 235 22.98 5.33 22.85
CA TYR A 235 24.34 5.84 22.99
C TYR A 235 24.65 6.32 24.41
N ASP A 236 23.66 6.23 25.32
CA ASP A 236 23.79 6.71 26.69
C ASP A 236 24.47 5.69 27.61
N ALA A 237 24.62 6.05 28.89
CA ALA A 237 25.08 5.15 29.93
C ALA A 237 24.11 3.95 30.06
N GLY A 238 24.49 2.81 29.48
CA GLY A 238 23.63 1.63 29.35
C GLY A 238 23.69 0.93 28.00
N ASP A 239 24.49 1.44 27.05
CA ASP A 239 24.80 0.77 25.79
C ASP A 239 25.39 -0.63 26.02
N LYS A 240 24.82 -1.62 25.35
CA LYS A 240 25.17 -3.05 25.38
C LYS A 240 25.66 -3.56 24.02
N PHE A 241 25.71 -2.71 23.00
CA PHE A 241 26.14 -3.10 21.65
C PHE A 241 27.66 -3.32 21.61
N ASP A 242 28.10 -4.49 21.13
CA ASP A 242 29.53 -4.75 20.93
C ASP A 242 30.02 -4.07 19.64
N HIS A 243 30.52 -2.85 19.79
CA HIS A 243 31.07 -2.05 18.69
C HIS A 243 32.32 -2.69 18.06
N THR A 244 33.04 -3.57 18.78
CA THR A 244 34.26 -4.18 18.26
C THR A 244 33.96 -5.18 17.13
N ALA A 245 32.81 -5.86 17.19
CA ALA A 245 32.35 -6.78 16.16
C ALA A 245 32.07 -6.10 14.81
N ALA A 246 31.73 -4.81 14.82
CA ALA A 246 31.39 -4.05 13.61
C ALA A 246 32.54 -4.01 12.60
N VAL A 247 33.79 -3.94 13.07
CA VAL A 247 34.98 -3.88 12.21
C VAL A 247 35.11 -5.14 11.35
N GLY A 248 34.92 -6.31 11.95
CA GLY A 248 34.94 -7.60 11.25
C GLY A 248 33.77 -7.73 10.28
N PHE A 249 32.57 -7.35 10.74
CA PHE A 249 31.36 -7.37 9.91
C PHE A 249 31.51 -6.52 8.64
N ILE A 250 31.94 -5.26 8.75
CA ILE A 250 32.08 -4.35 7.61
C ILE A 250 33.04 -4.92 6.56
N LYS A 251 34.18 -5.48 7.00
CA LYS A 251 35.17 -6.09 6.11
C LYS A 251 34.59 -7.26 5.33
N LEU A 252 33.93 -8.20 6.03
CA LEU A 252 33.37 -9.39 5.39
C LEU A 252 32.16 -9.07 4.50
N TRP A 253 31.27 -8.19 4.97
CA TRP A 253 30.08 -7.79 4.23
C TRP A 253 30.42 -7.00 2.96
N GLY A 254 31.44 -6.14 3.02
CA GLY A 254 31.91 -5.34 1.88
C GLY A 254 32.76 -6.11 0.88
N LEU A 255 33.31 -7.27 1.25
CA LEU A 255 34.29 -8.01 0.45
C LEU A 255 33.83 -8.31 -1.00
N PRO A 256 32.56 -8.71 -1.27
CA PRO A 256 32.13 -8.95 -2.64
C PRO A 256 32.17 -7.68 -3.52
N VAL A 257 31.71 -6.54 -2.98
CA VAL A 257 31.71 -5.26 -3.71
C VAL A 257 33.13 -4.76 -3.91
N GLU A 258 33.98 -4.89 -2.90
CA GLU A 258 35.39 -4.57 -2.99
C GLU A 258 36.10 -5.40 -4.07
N THR A 259 35.77 -6.69 -4.17
CA THR A 259 36.35 -7.59 -5.18
C THR A 259 35.98 -7.14 -6.59
N VAL A 260 34.71 -6.76 -6.84
CA VAL A 260 34.26 -6.22 -8.12
C VAL A 260 35.03 -4.93 -8.46
N ALA A 261 35.16 -4.01 -7.51
CA ALA A 261 35.88 -2.76 -7.72
C ALA A 261 37.36 -3.00 -8.09
N ARG A 262 38.04 -3.91 -7.37
CA ARG A 262 39.44 -4.28 -7.65
C ARG A 262 39.59 -4.89 -9.05
N ARG A 263 38.68 -5.78 -9.46
CA ARG A 263 38.69 -6.38 -10.80
C ARG A 263 38.45 -5.36 -11.90
N ASN A 264 37.49 -4.46 -11.71
CA ASN A 264 37.20 -3.41 -12.68
C ASN A 264 38.39 -2.45 -12.85
N ALA A 265 39.09 -2.10 -11.76
CA ALA A 265 40.30 -1.28 -11.82
C ALA A 265 41.43 -1.98 -12.60
N GLN A 266 41.64 -3.28 -12.35
CA GLN A 266 42.64 -4.08 -13.08
C GLN A 266 42.33 -4.18 -14.58
N CYS A 267 41.07 -4.44 -14.96
CA CYS A 267 40.67 -4.47 -16.37
C CYS A 267 40.78 -3.11 -17.04
N THR A 268 40.52 -2.02 -16.32
CA THR A 268 40.68 -0.65 -16.85
C THR A 268 42.15 -0.33 -17.12
N MET A 269 43.06 -0.76 -16.23
CA MET A 269 44.51 -0.62 -16.44
C MET A 269 45.00 -1.47 -17.63
N GLN A 270 44.58 -2.74 -17.73
CA GLN A 270 44.94 -3.60 -18.86
C GLN A 270 44.40 -3.10 -20.21
N ASN A 271 43.17 -2.54 -20.23
CA ASN A 271 42.60 -1.96 -21.44
C ASN A 271 43.26 -0.62 -21.84
N ALA A 272 43.82 0.13 -20.89
CA ALA A 272 44.62 1.32 -21.16
C ALA A 272 46.01 0.94 -21.72
N GLU A 273 46.63 -0.12 -21.19
CA GLU A 273 47.90 -0.67 -21.68
C GLU A 273 47.78 -1.28 -23.09
N CYS A 274 46.62 -1.85 -23.45
CA CYS A 274 46.38 -2.39 -24.79
C CYS A 274 46.03 -1.32 -25.86
N ARG A 275 45.90 -0.04 -25.46
CA ARG A 275 45.58 1.10 -26.35
C ARG A 275 46.76 2.03 -26.62
N THR A 276 47.98 1.67 -26.22
CA THR A 276 49.17 2.35 -26.74
C THR A 276 49.25 2.06 -28.25
N PRO A 277 49.22 3.09 -29.11
CA PRO A 277 49.40 2.86 -30.53
C PRO A 277 50.84 2.36 -30.75
N ASP A 278 50.98 1.18 -31.34
CA ASP A 278 52.24 0.62 -31.82
C ASP A 278 53.00 1.72 -32.58
N ALA A 279 54.11 2.18 -32.01
CA ALA A 279 55.00 3.18 -32.60
C ALA A 279 55.91 2.59 -33.70
N ASP A 280 55.53 1.46 -34.28
CA ASP A 280 56.28 0.74 -35.33
C ASP A 280 55.35 0.33 -36.49
N ARG A 281 54.65 1.30 -37.09
CA ARG A 281 54.26 1.16 -38.50
C ARG A 281 55.28 1.89 -39.36
N PRO A 282 56.04 1.18 -40.22
CA PRO A 282 56.95 1.83 -41.14
C PRO A 282 56.15 2.73 -42.09
N THR A 283 56.59 3.98 -42.18
CA THR A 283 56.16 4.95 -43.19
C THR A 283 56.49 4.41 -44.58
N ALA A 284 55.51 3.86 -45.27
CA ALA A 284 55.61 3.61 -46.70
C ALA A 284 55.44 4.94 -47.45
N VAL A 285 56.57 5.42 -47.99
CA VAL A 285 56.66 6.55 -48.91
C VAL A 285 56.36 6.08 -50.34
N SER A 286 55.49 6.85 -51.00
CA SER A 286 55.28 7.12 -52.45
C SER A 286 55.07 5.98 -53.46
N ALA A 287 54.07 6.13 -54.35
CA ALA A 287 54.28 6.74 -55.68
C ALA A 287 53.03 6.60 -56.60
N HIS A 288 52.75 7.69 -57.33
CA HIS A 288 52.03 7.78 -58.63
C HIS A 288 50.55 7.38 -58.70
N ALA A 289 49.70 7.87 -59.61
CA ALA A 289 49.60 9.00 -60.52
C ALA A 289 48.32 8.67 -61.34
N GLY A 290 47.40 9.62 -61.54
CA GLY A 290 46.12 9.38 -62.23
C GLY A 290 45.04 10.31 -61.73
#